data_AF-A0A8X6EXV6-F1
#
_entry.id   AF-A0A8X6EXV6-F1
#
_cell.length_a   1.000
_cell.length_b   1.000
_cell.length_c   1.000
_cell.angle_alpha   90.00
_cell.angle_beta   90.00
_cell.angle_gamma   90.00
#
_symmetry.space_group_name_H-M   'P 1'
#
loop_
_entity.id
_entity.type
_entity.pdbx_description
1 polymer ?
#
loop_
_entity_poly.entity_id
_entity_poly.type
_entity_poly.pdbx_seq_one_letter_code
_entity_poly.pdbx_strand_id
1 'polypeptide(L)'
;MAFLTKGKKEDLRKLAWEMGLSVGEDLRILDIKHLIVNSEKYEEASIKNLFTNIIEERLEKIKNDEQAAEQDRKKAEQAEEEERKKAEQAADLERRKAEMDFELQKLKLQLEAKMSGVPQRVTKPRCPNCKPAVNKDSATFGNISLHSCSLTPNQSAVLKLAVNGIWGTACADSGASHSIAGETLYSFYKKKEPIPKDSNHYVPR
;
A
#
# COMPACT_ATOMS: atom_id res chain seq x y z
N MET A 1 48.39 -35.55 -31.65
CA MET A 1 48.64 -34.16 -31.13
C MET A 1 47.45 -33.19 -31.27
N ALA A 2 46.80 -33.07 -32.45
CA ALA A 2 45.80 -32.02 -32.70
C ALA A 2 44.58 -32.03 -31.76
N PHE A 3 44.20 -33.18 -31.21
CA PHE A 3 43.05 -33.27 -30.29
C PHE A 3 43.32 -32.61 -28.93
N LEU A 4 44.58 -32.51 -28.48
CA LEU A 4 44.96 -31.88 -27.21
C LEU A 4 44.78 -30.36 -27.21
N THR A 5 44.43 -29.75 -28.35
CA THR A 5 44.09 -28.32 -28.42
C THR A 5 42.64 -28.02 -28.06
N LYS A 6 41.77 -29.04 -28.00
CA LYS A 6 40.33 -28.87 -27.76
C LYS A 6 39.97 -28.54 -26.31
N GLY A 7 40.81 -28.93 -25.36
CA GLY A 7 40.58 -28.70 -23.92
C GLY A 7 41.34 -27.51 -23.35
N LYS A 8 40.97 -27.10 -22.14
CA LYS A 8 41.65 -26.10 -21.32
C LYS A 8 42.89 -26.70 -20.64
N LYS A 9 43.70 -25.83 -20.02
CA LYS A 9 44.86 -26.23 -19.22
C LYS A 9 44.50 -27.24 -18.12
N GLU A 10 43.36 -27.04 -17.46
CA GLU A 10 42.85 -27.93 -16.41
C GLU A 10 42.56 -29.33 -16.93
N ASP A 11 41.92 -29.45 -18.10
CA ASP A 11 41.62 -30.74 -18.73
C ASP A 11 42.91 -31.51 -19.04
N LEU A 12 43.94 -30.81 -19.54
CA LEU A 12 45.25 -31.39 -19.84
C LEU A 12 45.99 -31.84 -18.58
N ARG A 13 45.85 -31.10 -17.47
CA ARG A 13 46.42 -31.49 -16.17
C ARG A 13 45.72 -32.71 -15.60
N LYS A 14 44.40 -32.77 -15.69
CA LYS A 14 43.62 -33.95 -15.27
C LYS A 14 44.00 -35.18 -16.11
N LEU A 15 44.13 -35.01 -17.43
CA LEU A 15 44.60 -36.09 -18.30
C LEU A 15 46.00 -36.59 -17.92
N ALA A 16 46.94 -35.68 -17.69
CA ALA A 16 48.29 -36.05 -17.28
C ALA A 16 48.30 -36.78 -15.92
N TRP A 17 47.47 -36.33 -14.97
CA TRP A 17 47.30 -37.00 -13.67
C TRP A 17 46.72 -38.42 -13.83
N GLU A 18 45.72 -38.61 -14.68
CA GLU A 18 45.13 -39.94 -14.96
C GLU A 18 46.12 -40.89 -15.65
N MET A 19 47.08 -40.36 -16.41
CA MET A 19 48.22 -41.13 -16.96
C MET A 19 49.29 -41.47 -15.91
N GLY A 20 49.18 -40.92 -14.70
CA GLY A 20 50.17 -41.05 -13.62
C GLY A 20 51.37 -40.10 -13.77
N LEU A 21 51.23 -39.02 -14.54
CA LEU A 21 52.24 -37.98 -14.68
C LEU A 21 52.01 -36.86 -13.65
N SER A 22 53.08 -36.40 -13.01
CA SER A 22 53.02 -35.25 -12.10
C SER A 22 53.14 -33.96 -12.88
N VAL A 23 52.11 -33.10 -12.81
CA VAL A 23 52.06 -31.81 -13.51
C VAL A 23 51.75 -30.68 -12.52
N GLY A 24 52.76 -29.88 -12.22
CA GLY A 24 52.65 -28.66 -11.41
C GLY A 24 51.73 -27.60 -12.04
N GLU A 25 51.24 -26.69 -11.20
CA GLU A 25 50.26 -25.64 -11.56
C GLU A 25 50.79 -24.65 -12.61
N ASP A 26 52.10 -24.39 -12.58
CA ASP A 26 52.75 -23.36 -13.39
C ASP A 26 53.22 -23.84 -14.77
N LEU A 27 53.21 -25.15 -15.04
CA LEU A 27 53.65 -25.69 -16.32
C LEU A 27 52.84 -25.08 -17.48
N ARG A 28 53.53 -24.73 -18.57
CA ARG A 28 52.85 -24.14 -19.74
C ARG A 28 52.08 -25.24 -20.47
N ILE A 29 50.99 -24.87 -21.14
CA ILE A 29 50.15 -25.80 -21.90
C ILE A 29 50.98 -26.65 -22.88
N LEU A 30 51.98 -26.05 -23.53
CA LEU A 30 52.88 -26.76 -24.45
C LEU A 30 53.71 -27.83 -23.72
N ASP A 31 54.30 -27.48 -22.58
CA ASP A 31 55.14 -28.40 -21.80
C ASP A 31 54.31 -29.60 -21.30
N ILE A 32 53.05 -29.37 -20.89
CA ILE A 32 52.10 -30.44 -20.51
C ILE A 32 51.79 -31.36 -21.70
N LYS A 33 51.52 -30.79 -22.88
CA LYS A 33 51.28 -31.57 -24.10
C LYS A 33 52.49 -32.42 -24.47
N HIS A 34 53.70 -31.86 -24.35
CA HIS A 34 54.92 -32.61 -24.60
C HIS A 34 55.12 -33.76 -23.61
N LEU A 35 54.87 -33.55 -22.31
CA LEU A 35 54.93 -34.62 -21.31
C LEU A 35 53.96 -35.77 -21.60
N ILE A 36 52.73 -35.45 -22.02
CA ILE A 36 51.72 -36.44 -22.38
C ILE A 36 52.16 -37.28 -23.58
N VAL A 37 52.62 -36.63 -24.66
CA VAL A 37 53.00 -37.33 -25.90
C VAL A 37 54.30 -38.10 -25.77
N ASN A 38 55.23 -37.64 -24.94
CA ASN A 38 56.50 -38.31 -24.68
C ASN A 38 56.39 -39.44 -23.64
N SER A 39 55.21 -39.67 -23.05
CA SER A 39 55.00 -40.73 -22.07
C SER A 39 55.03 -42.11 -22.73
N GLU A 40 55.66 -43.07 -22.08
CA GLU A 40 55.65 -44.48 -22.51
C GLU A 40 54.24 -45.08 -22.58
N LYS A 41 53.29 -44.49 -21.83
CA LYS A 41 51.88 -44.89 -21.79
C LYS A 41 51.02 -44.17 -22.84
N TYR A 42 51.64 -43.43 -23.76
CA TYR A 42 50.89 -42.69 -24.78
C TYR A 42 50.37 -43.65 -25.87
N GLU A 43 49.06 -43.88 -25.87
CA GLU A 43 48.34 -44.53 -26.95
C GLU A 43 47.26 -43.57 -27.47
N GLU A 44 47.42 -43.08 -28.71
CA GLU A 44 46.63 -41.95 -29.22
C GLU A 44 45.11 -42.15 -29.14
N ALA A 45 44.61 -43.35 -29.46
CA ALA A 45 43.17 -43.65 -29.41
C ALA A 45 42.63 -43.61 -27.97
N SER A 46 43.34 -44.26 -27.04
CA SER A 46 42.99 -44.34 -25.63
C SER A 46 43.04 -42.95 -24.97
N ILE A 47 44.11 -42.19 -25.22
CA ILE A 47 44.27 -40.83 -24.68
C ILE A 47 43.24 -39.86 -25.26
N LYS A 48 42.89 -40.00 -26.54
CA LYS A 48 41.84 -39.18 -27.17
C LYS A 48 40.46 -39.46 -26.57
N ASN A 49 40.13 -40.72 -26.29
CA ASN A 49 38.87 -41.07 -25.63
C ASN A 49 38.83 -40.54 -24.21
N LEU A 50 39.90 -40.74 -23.44
CA LEU A 50 40.02 -40.24 -22.07
C LEU A 50 39.88 -38.72 -22.00
N PHE A 51 40.58 -38.00 -22.89
CA PHE A 51 40.51 -36.54 -22.94
C PHE A 51 39.15 -36.01 -23.36
N THR A 52 38.47 -36.71 -24.28
CA THR A 52 37.09 -36.38 -24.67
C THR A 52 36.16 -36.49 -23.46
N ASN A 53 36.23 -37.59 -22.71
CA ASN A 53 35.42 -37.78 -21.50
C ASN A 53 35.68 -36.69 -20.45
N ILE A 54 36.94 -36.33 -20.20
CA ILE A 54 37.29 -35.24 -19.27
C ILE A 54 36.65 -33.91 -19.69
N ILE A 55 36.69 -33.59 -20.99
CA ILE A 55 36.10 -32.36 -21.52
C ILE A 55 34.58 -32.40 -21.37
N GLU A 56 33.95 -33.55 -21.70
CA GLU A 56 32.51 -33.76 -21.60
C GLU A 56 32.02 -33.63 -20.16
N GLU A 57 32.67 -34.30 -19.20
CA GLU A 57 32.36 -34.20 -17.77
C GLU A 57 32.36 -32.74 -17.29
N ARG A 58 33.36 -31.95 -17.68
CA ARG A 58 33.43 -30.54 -17.32
C ARG A 58 32.27 -29.74 -17.93
N LEU A 59 31.94 -29.99 -19.19
CA LEU A 59 30.85 -29.29 -19.87
C LEU A 59 29.49 -29.68 -19.28
N GLU A 60 29.29 -30.95 -18.93
CA GLU A 60 28.08 -31.41 -18.24
C GLU A 60 27.95 -30.79 -16.86
N LYS A 61 29.04 -30.72 -16.09
CA LYS A 61 29.03 -30.03 -14.79
C LYS A 61 28.60 -28.57 -14.91
N ILE A 62 29.18 -27.84 -15.88
CA ILE A 62 28.80 -26.44 -16.13
C ILE A 62 27.31 -26.34 -16.48
N LYS A 63 26.81 -27.20 -17.38
CA LYS A 63 25.38 -27.22 -17.75
C LYS A 63 24.48 -27.55 -16.57
N ASN A 64 24.84 -28.51 -15.73
CA ASN A 64 24.06 -28.90 -14.57
C ASN A 64 24.04 -27.78 -13.53
N ASP A 65 25.17 -27.11 -13.30
CA ASP A 65 25.26 -25.97 -12.38
C ASP A 65 24.42 -24.78 -12.90
N GLU A 66 24.46 -24.49 -14.20
CA GLU A 66 23.61 -23.48 -14.84
C GLU A 66 22.12 -23.84 -14.74
N GLN A 67 21.75 -25.10 -14.98
CA GLN A 67 20.37 -25.58 -14.86
C GLN A 67 19.84 -25.54 -13.42
N ALA A 68 20.69 -25.90 -12.45
CA ALA A 68 20.34 -25.82 -11.03
C ALA A 68 20.11 -24.36 -10.61
N ALA A 69 21.01 -23.45 -11.01
CA ALA A 69 20.86 -22.02 -10.74
C ALA A 69 19.58 -21.43 -11.37
N GLU A 70 19.24 -21.86 -12.58
CA GLU A 70 18.01 -21.44 -13.26
C GLU A 70 16.75 -22.01 -12.60
N GLN A 71 16.78 -23.27 -12.16
CA GLN A 71 15.68 -23.88 -11.41
C GLN A 71 15.46 -23.19 -10.07
N ASP A 72 16.53 -22.84 -9.35
CA ASP A 72 16.43 -22.17 -8.07
C ASP A 72 15.85 -20.76 -8.23
N ARG A 73 16.24 -20.03 -9.29
CA ARG A 73 15.62 -18.75 -9.66
C ARG A 73 14.12 -18.88 -9.93
N LYS A 74 13.72 -19.86 -10.74
CA LYS A 74 12.30 -20.10 -11.05
C LYS A 74 11.48 -20.49 -9.82
N LYS A 75 12.04 -21.33 -8.94
CA LYS A 75 11.39 -21.71 -7.69
C LYS A 75 11.22 -20.51 -6.75
N ALA A 76 12.24 -19.66 -6.64
CA ALA A 76 12.16 -18.44 -5.83
C ALA A 76 11.10 -17.47 -6.36
N GLU A 77 11.07 -17.24 -7.69
CA GLU A 77 10.06 -16.39 -8.33
C GLU A 77 8.64 -16.94 -8.15
N GLN A 78 8.45 -18.24 -8.32
CA GLN A 78 7.16 -18.90 -8.08
C GLN A 78 6.71 -18.81 -6.61
N ALA A 79 7.63 -18.98 -5.67
CA ALA A 79 7.33 -18.84 -4.24
C ALA A 79 6.90 -17.41 -3.89
N GLU A 80 7.57 -16.40 -4.44
CA GLU A 80 7.20 -14.99 -4.25
C GLU A 80 5.82 -14.69 -4.88
N GLU A 81 5.54 -15.19 -6.08
CA GLU A 81 4.24 -15.00 -6.73
C GLU A 81 3.11 -15.69 -5.94
N GLU A 82 3.35 -16.89 -5.42
CA GLU A 82 2.38 -17.61 -4.59
C GLU A 82 2.12 -16.88 -3.26
N GLU A 83 3.17 -16.35 -2.62
CA GLU A 83 3.05 -15.53 -1.41
C GLU A 83 2.25 -14.26 -1.67
N ARG A 84 2.53 -13.55 -2.78
CA ARG A 84 1.76 -12.37 -3.20
C ARG A 84 0.29 -12.70 -3.42
N LYS A 85 -0.02 -13.79 -4.13
CA LYS A 85 -1.42 -14.25 -4.34
C LYS A 85 -2.12 -14.59 -3.04
N LYS A 86 -1.43 -15.26 -2.11
CA LYS A 86 -1.98 -15.58 -0.78
C LYS A 86 -2.24 -14.31 0.03
N ALA A 87 -1.32 -13.36 0.01
CA ALA A 87 -1.48 -12.07 0.70
C ALA A 87 -2.64 -11.25 0.13
N GLU A 88 -2.76 -11.20 -1.20
CA GLU A 88 -3.87 -10.51 -1.88
C GLU A 88 -5.23 -11.15 -1.54
N GLN A 89 -5.33 -12.48 -1.62
CA GLN A 89 -6.55 -13.21 -1.23
C GLN A 89 -6.91 -13.01 0.24
N ALA A 90 -5.91 -12.98 1.14
CA ALA A 90 -6.13 -12.72 2.55
C ALA A 90 -6.66 -11.30 2.79
N ALA A 91 -6.09 -10.30 2.12
CA ALA A 91 -6.53 -8.90 2.21
C ALA A 91 -7.97 -8.73 1.67
N ASP A 92 -8.31 -9.38 0.56
CA ASP A 92 -9.66 -9.37 0.01
C ASP A 92 -10.67 -10.04 0.94
N LEU A 93 -10.30 -11.17 1.55
CA LEU A 93 -11.15 -11.84 2.53
C LEU A 93 -11.37 -10.98 3.77
N GLU A 94 -10.32 -10.33 4.27
CA GLU A 94 -10.40 -9.41 5.40
C GLU A 94 -11.31 -8.22 5.10
N ARG A 95 -11.19 -7.64 3.90
CA ARG A 95 -12.07 -6.56 3.45
C ARG A 95 -13.53 -7.00 3.42
N ARG A 96 -13.83 -8.18 2.87
CA ARG A 96 -15.20 -8.73 2.85
C ARG A 96 -15.75 -8.98 4.25
N LYS A 97 -14.90 -9.46 5.17
CA LYS A 97 -15.27 -9.63 6.58
C LYS A 97 -15.59 -8.29 7.24
N ALA A 98 -14.75 -7.27 7.03
CA ALA A 98 -14.98 -5.93 7.57
C ALA A 98 -16.28 -5.29 7.02
N GLU A 99 -16.57 -5.47 5.73
CA GLU A 99 -17.82 -5.03 5.11
C GLU A 99 -19.04 -5.73 5.74
N MET A 100 -18.99 -7.06 5.90
CA MET A 100 -20.04 -7.83 6.55
C MET A 100 -20.24 -7.44 8.02
N ASP A 101 -19.16 -7.21 8.76
CA ASP A 101 -19.20 -6.79 10.17
C ASP A 101 -19.82 -5.39 10.32
N PHE A 102 -19.51 -4.48 9.40
CA PHE A 102 -20.11 -3.15 9.37
C PHE A 102 -21.62 -3.20 9.10
N GLU A 103 -22.06 -4.02 8.13
CA GLU A 103 -23.49 -4.22 7.86
C GLU A 103 -24.21 -4.82 9.08
N LEU A 104 -23.59 -5.78 9.75
CA LEU A 104 -24.14 -6.40 10.95
C LEU A 104 -24.30 -5.37 12.08
N GLN A 105 -23.31 -4.50 12.31
CA GLN A 105 -23.40 -3.43 13.30
C GLN A 105 -24.54 -2.44 12.97
N LYS A 106 -24.68 -2.06 11.69
CA LYS A 106 -25.78 -1.20 11.24
C LYS A 106 -27.14 -1.84 11.53
N LEU A 107 -27.30 -3.13 11.25
CA LEU A 107 -28.53 -3.86 11.53
C LEU A 107 -28.83 -3.93 13.04
N LYS A 108 -27.82 -4.21 13.86
CA LYS A 108 -27.95 -4.21 15.34
C LYS A 108 -28.44 -2.86 15.86
N LEU A 109 -27.83 -1.76 15.43
CA LEU A 109 -28.25 -0.40 15.81
C LEU A 109 -29.68 -0.10 15.35
N GLN A 110 -30.09 -0.55 14.16
CA GLN A 110 -31.47 -0.39 13.69
C GLN A 110 -32.47 -1.19 14.54
N LEU A 111 -32.10 -2.40 14.98
CA LEU A 111 -32.93 -3.21 15.87
C LEU A 111 -33.00 -2.58 17.26
N GLU A 112 -31.88 -2.12 17.81
CA GLU A 112 -31.83 -1.40 19.10
C GLU A 112 -32.67 -0.11 19.07
N ALA A 113 -32.64 0.64 17.97
CA ALA A 113 -33.49 1.82 17.78
C ALA A 113 -34.99 1.46 17.71
N LYS A 114 -35.35 0.31 17.13
CA LYS A 114 -36.73 -0.20 17.11
C LYS A 114 -37.17 -0.75 18.48
N MET A 115 -36.28 -1.40 19.22
CA MET A 115 -36.55 -2.02 20.52
C MET A 115 -36.58 -1.04 21.69
N SER A 116 -35.79 0.03 21.63
CA SER A 116 -35.78 1.08 22.65
C SER A 116 -37.08 1.89 22.74
N GLY A 117 -38.07 1.59 21.87
CA GLY A 117 -39.41 2.18 21.95
C GLY A 117 -39.39 3.70 21.86
N VAL A 118 -38.31 4.31 21.37
CA VAL A 118 -38.24 5.75 21.14
C VAL A 118 -39.33 6.03 20.12
N PRO A 119 -40.41 6.72 20.51
CA PRO A 119 -41.44 7.07 19.54
C PRO A 119 -40.71 7.85 18.47
N GLN A 120 -40.77 7.37 17.23
CA GLN A 120 -40.35 8.13 16.08
C GLN A 120 -41.08 9.47 16.23
N ARG A 121 -40.37 10.52 16.66
CA ARG A 121 -40.95 11.84 16.81
C ARG A 121 -41.26 12.26 15.39
N VAL A 122 -42.45 11.91 14.93
CA VAL A 122 -43.15 12.63 13.90
C VAL A 122 -43.21 14.04 14.45
N THR A 123 -42.25 14.87 14.07
CA THR A 123 -42.33 16.30 14.26
C THR A 123 -43.54 16.72 13.45
N LYS A 124 -44.71 16.75 14.11
CA LYS A 124 -45.91 17.35 13.53
C LYS A 124 -45.49 18.77 13.11
N PRO A 125 -45.62 19.14 11.83
CA PRO A 125 -45.20 20.45 11.42
C PRO A 125 -46.18 21.46 12.02
N ARG A 126 -45.58 22.52 12.56
CA ARG A 126 -46.11 23.88 12.78
C ARG A 126 -46.82 24.14 14.11
N CYS A 127 -46.33 25.21 14.74
CA CYS A 127 -47.09 26.04 15.67
C CYS A 127 -48.48 26.34 15.07
N PRO A 128 -49.58 26.11 15.80
CA PRO A 128 -50.94 26.35 15.31
C PRO A 128 -51.21 27.78 14.84
N ASN A 129 -50.36 28.74 15.21
CA ASN A 129 -50.58 30.16 14.99
C ASN A 129 -49.71 30.80 13.89
N CYS A 130 -48.78 30.06 13.28
CA CYS A 130 -47.85 30.63 12.30
C CYS A 130 -48.28 30.29 10.87
N LYS A 131 -48.88 31.23 10.14
CA LYS A 131 -49.08 31.14 8.68
C LYS A 131 -47.80 31.60 7.96
N PRO A 132 -47.30 30.86 6.94
CA PRO A 132 -46.12 31.29 6.20
C PRO A 132 -46.42 32.54 5.38
N ALA A 133 -45.59 33.58 5.51
CA ALA A 133 -45.65 34.77 4.66
C ALA A 133 -45.15 34.45 3.24
N VAL A 134 -45.81 35.02 2.24
CA VAL A 134 -45.70 34.67 0.81
C VAL A 134 -44.41 35.17 0.15
N ASN A 135 -43.67 36.10 0.77
CA ASN A 135 -42.47 36.68 0.18
C ASN A 135 -41.25 36.43 1.08
N LYS A 136 -40.30 35.60 0.60
CA LYS A 136 -39.05 35.30 1.30
C LYS A 136 -37.92 36.18 0.74
N ASP A 137 -37.67 37.31 1.38
CA ASP A 137 -36.42 38.06 1.18
C ASP A 137 -35.27 37.25 1.81
N SER A 138 -34.34 36.72 1.01
CA SER A 138 -33.15 35.98 1.48
C SER A 138 -31.87 36.80 1.29
N ALA A 139 -31.03 36.86 2.32
CA ALA A 139 -29.67 37.40 2.23
C ALA A 139 -28.68 36.29 2.62
N THR A 140 -27.67 36.05 1.78
CA THR A 140 -26.65 35.01 1.97
C THR A 140 -25.35 35.65 2.49
N PHE A 141 -24.77 35.09 3.55
CA PHE A 141 -23.46 35.48 4.06
C PHE A 141 -22.46 34.33 3.86
N GLY A 142 -21.26 34.65 3.38
CA GLY A 142 -20.24 33.65 3.00
C GLY A 142 -19.64 32.92 4.21
N ASN A 143 -19.55 31.59 4.07
CA ASN A 143 -18.90 30.56 4.89
C ASN A 143 -18.49 30.93 6.33
N ILE A 144 -19.11 30.24 7.31
CA ILE A 144 -18.69 30.24 8.71
C ILE A 144 -17.86 28.98 8.97
N SER A 145 -16.59 29.14 9.31
CA SER A 145 -15.75 28.03 9.81
C SER A 145 -15.92 27.90 11.32
N LEU A 146 -16.37 26.74 11.79
CA LEU A 146 -16.56 26.44 13.21
C LEU A 146 -15.62 25.30 13.64
N HIS A 147 -14.93 25.49 14.76
CA HIS A 147 -14.14 24.44 15.41
C HIS A 147 -14.75 24.17 16.79
N SER A 148 -15.14 22.92 17.05
CA SER A 148 -15.66 22.51 18.37
C SER A 148 -14.55 21.93 19.23
N CYS A 149 -14.44 22.36 20.48
CA CYS A 149 -13.62 21.73 21.51
C CYS A 149 -14.52 21.26 22.66
N SER A 150 -14.29 20.01 23.11
CA SER A 150 -14.87 19.29 24.25
C SER A 150 -16.30 18.71 24.14
N LEU A 151 -16.37 17.38 24.28
CA LEU A 151 -17.60 16.61 24.48
C LEU A 151 -17.97 16.60 25.97
N THR A 152 -19.18 17.07 26.29
CA THR A 152 -19.95 16.53 27.44
C THR A 152 -21.41 16.31 27.01
N PRO A 153 -22.12 15.29 27.52
CA PRO A 153 -23.26 14.70 26.79
C PRO A 153 -24.59 15.46 26.93
N ASN A 154 -24.68 16.52 27.74
CA ASN A 154 -25.97 17.07 28.16
C ASN A 154 -26.05 18.60 28.20
N GLN A 155 -25.22 19.30 27.44
CA GLN A 155 -25.42 20.73 27.20
C GLN A 155 -25.71 20.94 25.72
N SER A 156 -26.84 21.58 25.40
CA SER A 156 -27.07 22.16 24.08
C SER A 156 -25.81 22.96 23.74
N ALA A 157 -25.09 22.58 22.68
CA ALA A 157 -23.85 23.28 22.32
C ALA A 157 -24.22 24.69 21.87
N VAL A 158 -24.15 25.67 22.79
CA VAL A 158 -24.47 27.06 22.50
C VAL A 158 -23.19 27.73 22.01
N LEU A 159 -23.24 28.25 20.79
CA LEU A 159 -22.18 29.03 20.18
C LEU A 159 -22.44 30.51 20.44
N LYS A 160 -21.43 31.22 20.92
CA LYS A 160 -21.41 32.69 20.91
C LYS A 160 -20.85 33.15 19.58
N LEU A 161 -21.64 33.88 18.80
CA LEU A 161 -21.28 34.33 17.46
C LEU A 161 -21.46 35.85 17.40
N ALA A 162 -20.50 36.56 16.82
CA ALA A 162 -20.66 37.96 16.48
C ALA A 162 -21.05 38.09 15.01
N VAL A 163 -22.13 38.81 14.72
CA VAL A 163 -22.50 39.14 13.34
C VAL A 163 -22.65 40.66 13.27
N ASN A 164 -21.90 41.29 12.36
CA ASN A 164 -21.75 42.75 12.30
C ASN A 164 -21.34 43.35 13.66
N GLY A 165 -20.37 42.74 14.35
CA GLY A 165 -19.84 43.24 15.63
C GLY A 165 -20.78 43.08 16.82
N ILE A 166 -22.00 42.57 16.63
CA ILE A 166 -22.98 42.32 17.69
C ILE A 166 -22.94 40.85 18.08
N TRP A 167 -22.71 40.59 19.36
CA TRP A 167 -22.66 39.23 19.91
C TRP A 167 -24.06 38.67 20.17
N GLY A 168 -24.30 37.45 19.74
CA GLY A 168 -25.48 36.66 20.04
C GLY A 168 -25.11 35.21 20.39
N THR A 169 -26.10 34.48 20.92
CA THR A 169 -25.98 33.04 21.20
C THR A 169 -26.85 32.25 20.24
N ALA A 170 -26.30 31.21 19.64
CA ALA A 170 -26.97 30.29 18.74
C ALA A 170 -26.84 28.86 19.24
N CYS A 171 -27.87 28.04 19.04
CA CYS A 171 -27.78 26.60 19.30
C CYS A 171 -27.10 25.92 18.12
N ALA A 172 -26.06 25.12 18.38
CA ALA A 172 -25.48 24.23 17.39
C ALA A 172 -26.36 22.97 17.31
N ASP A 173 -27.13 22.89 16.23
CA ASP A 173 -27.96 21.74 15.90
C ASP A 173 -27.39 21.06 14.66
N SER A 174 -26.64 19.98 14.86
CA SER A 174 -26.02 19.20 13.76
C SER A 174 -27.04 18.42 12.92
N GLY A 175 -28.31 18.38 13.35
CA GLY A 175 -29.42 17.78 12.59
C GLY A 175 -30.16 18.77 11.70
N ALA A 176 -29.88 20.07 11.80
CA ALA A 176 -30.54 21.09 11.01
C ALA A 176 -29.87 21.26 9.64
N SER A 177 -30.67 21.23 8.56
CA SER A 177 -30.21 21.52 7.20
C SER A 177 -30.09 23.01 6.89
N HIS A 178 -30.70 23.87 7.72
CA HIS A 178 -30.68 25.32 7.57
C HIS A 178 -30.65 26.02 8.93
N SER A 179 -29.88 27.10 9.03
CA SER A 179 -29.89 27.97 10.20
C SER A 179 -31.17 28.81 10.23
N ILE A 180 -31.86 28.82 11.38
CA ILE A 180 -33.09 29.60 11.59
C ILE A 180 -32.77 30.74 12.55
N ALA A 181 -33.08 31.96 12.14
CA ALA A 181 -33.00 33.16 12.97
C ALA A 181 -34.42 33.64 13.30
N GLY A 182 -34.63 34.11 14.54
CA GLY A 182 -35.88 34.76 14.92
C GLY A 182 -36.08 36.10 14.21
N GLU A 183 -37.33 36.55 14.13
CA GLU A 183 -37.73 37.79 13.44
C GLU A 183 -37.00 39.04 13.94
N THR A 184 -36.70 39.08 15.24
CA THR A 184 -35.87 40.12 15.87
C THR A 184 -34.49 40.15 15.23
N LEU A 185 -33.80 39.00 15.15
CA LEU A 185 -32.46 38.88 14.56
C LEU A 185 -32.48 39.16 13.05
N TYR A 186 -33.51 38.69 12.35
CA TYR A 186 -33.75 38.97 10.93
C TYR A 186 -33.91 40.47 10.64
N SER A 187 -34.71 41.18 11.43
CA SER A 187 -34.91 42.63 11.31
C SER A 187 -33.63 43.41 11.62
N PHE A 188 -32.81 42.92 12.55
CA PHE A 188 -31.48 43.46 12.81
C PHE A 188 -30.56 43.34 11.59
N TYR A 189 -30.53 42.20 10.90
CA TYR A 189 -29.71 42.02 9.69
C TYR A 189 -30.17 42.85 8.48
N LYS A 190 -31.45 43.24 8.43
CA LYS A 190 -31.98 44.08 7.35
C LYS A 190 -31.53 45.55 7.45
N LYS A 191 -31.11 46.01 8.64
CA LYS A 191 -30.51 47.34 8.82
C LYS A 191 -29.07 47.33 8.27
N LYS A 192 -28.93 47.67 6.99
CA LYS A 192 -27.63 47.90 6.33
C LYS A 192 -27.02 49.20 6.84
N GLU A 193 -26.39 49.21 8.00
CA GLU A 193 -25.32 50.18 8.24
C GLU A 193 -23.97 49.48 8.13
N PRO A 194 -23.14 49.85 7.13
CA PRO A 194 -21.81 49.30 7.00
C PRO A 194 -20.97 49.75 8.19
N ILE A 195 -20.37 48.79 8.89
CA ILE A 195 -19.36 49.09 9.90
C ILE A 195 -18.13 49.66 9.16
N PRO A 196 -17.56 50.79 9.60
CA PRO A 196 -16.31 51.29 9.06
C PRO A 196 -15.25 50.19 9.17
N LYS A 197 -14.56 49.91 8.06
CA LYS A 197 -13.53 48.89 7.95
C LYS A 197 -12.25 49.31 8.69
N ASP A 198 -12.31 49.62 9.97
CA ASP A 198 -11.12 49.89 10.79
C ASP A 198 -11.46 49.67 12.28
N SER A 199 -11.26 48.45 12.77
CA SER A 199 -10.82 48.23 14.16
C SER A 199 -10.42 46.77 14.37
N ASN A 200 -9.10 46.58 14.30
CA ASN A 200 -8.24 45.66 15.03
C ASN A 200 -8.80 44.33 15.57
N HIS A 201 -8.03 43.29 15.21
CA HIS A 201 -7.88 42.01 15.88
C HIS A 201 -8.26 42.00 17.36
N TYR A 202 -9.19 41.10 17.69
CA TYR A 202 -9.32 40.58 19.04
C TYR A 202 -9.09 39.06 18.99
N VAL A 203 -8.00 38.62 19.63
CA VAL A 203 -7.69 37.21 19.90
C VAL A 203 -8.15 36.93 21.33
N PRO A 204 -9.12 36.03 21.57
CA PRO A 204 -9.47 35.63 22.92
C PRO A 204 -8.44 34.65 23.49
N ARG A 205 -8.02 34.90 24.75
CA ARG A 205 -7.43 33.91 25.65
C ARG A 205 -8.48 32.90 26.10
#